data_AF-A0A251PQR0-F1
#
_entry.id   AF-A0A251PQR0-F1
#
_cell.length_a   1.000
_cell.length_b   1.000
_cell.length_c   1.000
_cell.angle_alpha   90.00
_cell.angle_beta   90.00
_cell.angle_gamma   90.00
#
_symmetry.space_group_name_H-M   'P 1'
#
loop_
_entity.id
_entity.type
_entity.pdbx_description
1 polymer ?
#
loop_
_entity_poly.entity_id
_entity_poly.type
_entity_poly.pdbx_seq_one_letter_code
_entity_poly.pdbx_strand_id
1 'polypeptide(L)'
;MVEGRVDPIKVPKLPFDIISEILSWLPVQSLLRFRCVCKQWCLLLTQDHQFIAKHSGRASRLLLPRMSGPGKILYDENFKFLYHLSGGLLMEMSLKNSRVYRIRNPVTHQVLYLPDAPEGTDEIDIAFNSFTRECKVVCVHGEDGEEVGFEVLTVGKDEQWRPLKHPNQDLLKQHGKQALKQKYWPAAYKAEGLGHFTQLISDGKDLYMEIQSLEIWSERFTTNTVPRGFFADLNEVSVLTWNHCLAVRNITEENLNVLVLEDFKEHKWSQNKIIVPLTFLKDRPEWKDKIVHAIGIPKSGVLQLAINHVYRDGITKTIIVIDYDMSSQTVIHERKPPPPFPLPETCWHDPSLIALKGMKSEKAGFSPGDGFLICFF
;
A
#
# COMPACT_ATOMS: atom_id res chain seq x y z
N MET A 1 -14.67 66.73 36.90
CA MET A 1 -14.83 65.59 35.97
C MET A 1 -13.69 64.64 36.23
N VAL A 2 -13.97 63.48 36.80
CA VAL A 2 -12.97 62.42 37.04
C VAL A 2 -13.21 61.38 35.95
N GLU A 3 -12.29 61.25 35.00
CA GLU A 3 -12.30 60.14 34.04
C GLU A 3 -11.96 58.86 34.79
N GLY A 4 -12.98 58.01 35.00
CA GLY A 4 -12.79 56.66 35.52
C GLY A 4 -12.03 55.82 34.49
N ARG A 5 -10.82 55.37 34.84
CA ARG A 5 -10.16 54.27 34.14
C ARG A 5 -10.99 53.01 34.36
N VAL A 6 -11.66 52.54 33.32
CA VAL A 6 -12.25 51.21 33.29
C VAL A 6 -11.10 50.23 33.08
N ASP A 7 -10.78 49.44 34.10
CA ASP A 7 -9.86 48.31 33.95
C ASP A 7 -10.41 47.35 32.88
N PRO A 8 -9.59 46.88 31.93
CA PRO A 8 -10.07 45.98 30.88
C PRO A 8 -10.60 44.70 31.52
N ILE A 9 -11.85 44.36 31.22
CA ILE A 9 -12.51 43.12 31.63
C ILE A 9 -11.58 41.95 31.27
N LYS A 10 -11.04 41.27 32.29
CA LYS A 10 -10.27 40.03 32.10
C LYS A 10 -11.23 38.95 31.62
N VAL A 11 -11.35 38.81 30.30
CA VAL A 11 -12.09 37.71 29.68
C VAL A 11 -11.42 36.40 30.12
N PRO A 12 -12.17 35.43 30.69
CA PRO A 12 -11.62 34.13 31.05
C PRO A 12 -11.00 33.49 29.80
N LYS A 13 -9.70 33.21 29.86
CA LYS A 13 -9.00 32.50 28.78
C LYS A 13 -9.24 31.00 28.97
N LEU A 14 -9.83 30.36 27.96
CA LEU A 14 -10.01 28.92 27.96
C LEU A 14 -8.63 28.22 28.01
N PRO A 15 -8.43 27.18 28.84
CA PRO A 15 -7.17 26.43 28.87
C PRO A 15 -6.85 25.82 27.50
N PHE A 16 -5.57 25.76 27.15
CA PHE A 16 -5.15 25.30 25.82
C PHE A 16 -5.53 23.85 25.54
N ASP A 17 -5.54 22.99 26.55
CA ASP A 17 -5.94 21.58 26.40
C ASP A 17 -7.40 21.44 25.99
N ILE A 18 -8.29 22.34 26.47
CA ILE A 18 -9.70 22.37 26.07
C ILE A 18 -9.83 22.92 24.64
N ILE A 19 -9.02 23.91 24.27
CA ILE A 19 -8.96 24.40 22.88
C ILE A 19 -8.51 23.26 21.95
N SER A 20 -7.44 22.54 22.31
CA SER A 20 -6.94 21.38 21.59
C SER A 20 -8.01 20.28 21.47
N GLU A 21 -8.74 20.00 22.55
CA GLU A 21 -9.88 19.09 22.53
C GLU A 21 -10.93 19.54 21.51
N ILE A 22 -11.39 20.80 21.57
CA ILE A 22 -12.39 21.36 20.64
C ILE A 22 -11.90 21.25 19.19
N LEU A 23 -10.67 21.70 18.91
CA LEU A 23 -10.10 21.66 17.56
C LEU A 23 -10.03 20.23 17.00
N SER A 24 -9.76 19.24 17.84
CA SER A 24 -9.65 17.84 17.40
C SER A 24 -10.99 17.21 16.94
N TRP A 25 -12.12 17.86 17.21
CA TRP A 25 -13.44 17.45 16.71
C TRP A 25 -13.87 18.17 15.43
N LEU A 26 -13.11 19.17 14.99
CA LEU A 26 -13.49 19.97 13.84
C LEU A 26 -13.12 19.29 12.51
N PRO A 27 -13.89 19.55 11.43
CA PRO A 27 -13.52 19.13 10.10
C PRO A 27 -12.14 19.66 9.69
N VAL A 28 -11.37 18.82 8.98
CA VAL A 28 -10.01 19.16 8.56
C VAL A 28 -9.94 20.48 7.78
N GLN A 29 -10.94 20.78 6.95
CA GLN A 29 -11.00 22.00 6.14
C GLN A 29 -11.10 23.26 7.01
N SER A 30 -11.78 23.19 8.15
CA SER A 30 -11.81 24.28 9.13
C SER A 30 -10.44 24.43 9.79
N LEU A 31 -9.80 23.32 10.15
CA LEU A 31 -8.46 23.34 10.76
C LEU A 31 -7.40 23.93 9.81
N LEU A 32 -7.46 23.65 8.51
CA LEU A 32 -6.55 24.27 7.54
C LEU A 32 -6.63 25.80 7.56
N ARG A 33 -7.83 26.36 7.65
CA ARG A 33 -8.05 27.81 7.77
C ARG A 33 -7.59 28.33 9.13
N PHE A 34 -7.77 27.56 10.20
CA PHE A 34 -7.44 27.97 11.56
C PHE A 34 -5.93 28.09 11.85
N ARG A 35 -5.08 27.63 10.92
CA ARG A 35 -3.63 27.87 10.96
C ARG A 35 -3.28 29.36 11.02
N CYS A 36 -4.12 30.25 10.49
CA CYS A 36 -3.87 31.70 10.50
C CYS A 36 -4.31 32.41 11.79
N VAL A 37 -5.02 31.73 12.71
CA VAL A 37 -5.58 32.35 13.93
C VAL A 37 -4.47 32.81 14.87
N CYS A 38 -3.50 31.94 15.17
CA CYS A 38 -2.31 32.29 15.94
C CYS A 38 -1.18 31.28 15.73
N LYS A 39 0.05 31.66 16.12
CA LYS A 39 1.25 30.79 16.01
C LYS A 39 1.08 29.46 16.75
N GLN A 40 0.46 29.48 17.94
CA GLN A 40 0.27 28.28 18.75
C GLN A 40 -0.65 27.27 18.06
N TRP A 41 -1.73 27.74 17.42
CA TRP A 41 -2.62 26.88 16.64
C TRP A 41 -1.94 26.38 15.37
N CYS A 42 -1.20 27.24 14.67
CA CYS A 42 -0.43 26.81 13.51
C CYS A 42 0.52 25.65 13.85
N LEU A 43 1.28 25.76 14.95
CA LEU A 43 2.19 24.71 15.41
C LEU A 43 1.44 23.44 15.83
N LEU A 44 0.34 23.56 16.58
CA LEU A 44 -0.51 22.42 16.95
C LEU A 44 -1.01 21.66 15.72
N LEU A 45 -1.50 22.38 14.70
CA LEU A 45 -2.13 21.81 13.51
C LEU A 45 -1.15 21.31 12.44
N THR A 46 0.16 21.56 12.60
CA THR A 46 1.18 21.18 11.60
C THR A 46 2.29 20.29 12.19
N GLN A 47 2.66 20.49 13.45
CA GLN A 47 3.83 19.85 14.07
C GLN A 47 3.47 18.92 15.22
N ASP A 48 2.31 19.06 15.87
CA ASP A 48 1.96 18.20 17.00
C ASP A 48 1.45 16.82 16.52
N HIS A 49 2.24 15.79 16.79
CA HIS A 49 1.93 14.42 16.37
C HIS A 49 0.75 13.84 17.14
N GLN A 50 0.61 14.17 18.42
CA GLN A 50 -0.45 13.64 19.27
C GLN A 50 -1.80 14.24 18.89
N PHE A 51 -1.83 15.55 18.65
CA PHE A 51 -3.02 16.22 18.14
C PHE A 51 -3.46 15.63 16.81
N ILE A 52 -2.53 15.47 15.85
CA ILE A 52 -2.86 14.96 14.52
C ILE A 52 -3.35 13.52 14.59
N ALA A 53 -2.73 12.65 15.39
CA ALA A 53 -3.21 11.29 15.59
C ALA A 53 -4.60 11.25 16.22
N LYS A 54 -4.84 12.09 17.23
CA LYS A 54 -6.13 12.24 17.90
C LYS A 54 -7.22 12.76 16.97
N HIS A 55 -6.91 13.75 16.13
CA HIS A 55 -7.81 14.27 15.12
C HIS A 55 -8.14 13.21 14.05
N SER A 56 -7.14 12.48 13.54
CA SER A 56 -7.35 11.42 12.54
C SER A 56 -8.33 10.35 13.01
N GLY A 57 -8.33 10.00 14.30
CA GLY A 57 -9.28 9.04 14.87
C GLY A 57 -10.72 9.58 15.01
N ARG A 58 -10.91 10.90 14.94
CA ARG A 58 -12.20 11.59 15.11
C ARG A 58 -12.74 12.20 13.82
N ALA A 59 -11.86 12.44 12.85
CA ALA A 59 -12.19 13.19 11.65
C ALA A 59 -13.26 12.47 10.84
N SER A 60 -14.29 13.22 10.45
CA SER A 60 -15.26 12.72 9.48
C SER A 60 -14.56 12.50 8.14
N ARG A 61 -14.82 11.36 7.53
CA ARG A 61 -14.29 11.05 6.20
C ARG A 61 -14.72 12.11 5.19
N LEU A 62 -13.85 12.42 4.23
CA LEU A 62 -14.17 13.32 3.13
C LEU A 62 -14.54 12.52 1.89
N LEU A 63 -15.56 12.95 1.17
CA LEU A 63 -15.79 12.52 -0.21
C LEU A 63 -14.75 13.22 -1.10
N LEU A 64 -13.69 12.52 -1.50
CA LEU A 64 -12.75 12.98 -2.54
C LEU A 64 -12.84 12.04 -3.73
N PRO A 65 -12.32 12.41 -4.92
CA PRO A 65 -12.46 11.59 -6.10
C PRO A 65 -12.14 10.10 -5.87
N ARG A 66 -12.96 9.21 -6.41
CA ARG A 66 -12.93 7.78 -6.20
C ARG A 66 -11.66 7.22 -6.80
N MET A 67 -10.86 6.63 -5.91
CA MET A 67 -9.53 6.12 -6.18
C MET A 67 -9.61 4.62 -6.49
N SER A 68 -10.27 4.25 -7.59
CA SER A 68 -10.33 2.84 -8.00
C SER A 68 -9.21 2.52 -9.00
N GLY A 69 -8.13 1.91 -8.48
CA GLY A 69 -7.09 1.21 -9.23
C GLY A 69 -5.78 2.01 -9.44
N PRO A 70 -4.60 1.37 -9.35
CA PRO A 70 -3.35 1.98 -9.79
C PRO A 70 -3.46 2.35 -11.28
N GLY A 71 -2.98 3.52 -11.67
CA GLY A 71 -3.08 4.01 -13.06
C GLY A 71 -4.00 5.20 -13.28
N LYS A 72 -4.88 5.54 -12.33
CA LYS A 72 -5.82 6.65 -12.50
C LYS A 72 -5.16 8.02 -12.24
N ILE A 73 -5.43 8.97 -13.13
CA ILE A 73 -5.15 10.40 -12.93
C ILE A 73 -6.20 10.96 -11.97
N LEU A 74 -5.77 11.66 -10.91
CA LEU A 74 -6.68 12.16 -9.87
C LEU A 74 -6.65 13.68 -9.73
N TYR A 75 -5.48 14.23 -9.40
CA TYR A 75 -5.30 15.64 -9.09
C TYR A 75 -4.45 16.38 -10.12
N ASP A 76 -3.64 15.64 -10.86
CA ASP A 76 -2.66 16.16 -11.81
C ASP A 76 -2.58 15.19 -12.98
N GLU A 77 -2.89 15.69 -14.18
CA GLU A 77 -2.90 14.95 -15.43
C GLU A 77 -1.56 14.29 -15.78
N ASN A 78 -0.47 14.74 -15.16
CA ASN A 78 0.86 14.19 -15.38
C ASN A 78 1.20 13.03 -14.44
N PHE A 79 0.34 12.71 -13.48
CA PHE A 79 0.60 11.70 -12.46
C PHE A 79 -0.54 10.71 -12.35
N LYS A 80 -0.18 9.43 -12.27
CA LYS A 80 -1.10 8.37 -11.89
C LYS A 80 -0.91 7.96 -10.45
N PHE A 81 -2.02 7.65 -9.80
CA PHE A 81 -2.04 7.04 -8.48
C PHE A 81 -1.45 5.62 -8.48
N LEU A 82 -0.73 5.28 -7.42
CA LEU A 82 -0.22 3.92 -7.16
C LEU A 82 -0.86 3.31 -5.91
N TYR A 83 -0.61 3.91 -4.74
CA TYR A 83 -0.95 3.31 -3.44
C TYR A 83 -1.49 4.33 -2.43
N HIS A 84 -2.43 3.88 -1.61
CA HIS A 84 -2.83 4.58 -0.40
C HIS A 84 -1.82 4.30 0.72
N LEU A 85 -1.49 5.33 1.47
CA LEU A 85 -0.74 5.20 2.72
C LEU A 85 -1.69 5.40 3.89
N SER A 86 -1.34 4.81 5.04
CA SER A 86 -2.03 5.08 6.29
C SER A 86 -2.07 6.60 6.55
N GLY A 87 -3.14 7.11 7.16
CA GLY A 87 -3.26 8.55 7.44
C GLY A 87 -3.37 9.43 6.19
N GLY A 88 -4.07 8.96 5.15
CA GLY A 88 -4.61 9.82 4.08
C GLY A 88 -3.61 10.34 3.04
N LEU A 89 -2.35 9.86 3.05
CA LEU A 89 -1.36 10.20 2.04
C LEU A 89 -1.44 9.26 0.82
N LEU A 90 -0.99 9.74 -0.33
CA LEU A 90 -1.07 9.04 -1.62
C LEU A 90 0.31 8.96 -2.27
N MET A 91 0.68 7.79 -2.80
CA MET A 91 1.84 7.62 -3.66
C MET A 91 1.41 7.76 -5.12
N GLU A 92 2.13 8.59 -5.88
CA GLU A 92 1.87 8.89 -7.29
C GLU A 92 3.14 8.69 -8.12
N MET A 93 2.98 8.26 -9.37
CA MET A 93 4.06 8.15 -10.35
C MET A 93 3.77 9.03 -11.56
N SER A 94 4.80 9.68 -12.08
CA SER A 94 4.71 10.47 -13.30
C SER A 94 4.40 9.60 -14.52
N LEU A 95 3.49 10.09 -15.37
CA LEU A 95 3.17 9.50 -16.67
C LEU A 95 4.20 9.88 -17.73
N LYS A 96 5.00 10.93 -17.50
CA LYS A 96 6.04 11.42 -18.41
C LYS A 96 7.41 10.78 -18.16
N ASN A 97 7.68 10.39 -16.92
CA ASN A 97 8.96 9.80 -16.52
C ASN A 97 8.71 8.75 -15.44
N SER A 98 8.94 7.47 -15.77
CA SER A 98 8.74 6.33 -14.86
C SER A 98 9.66 6.34 -13.63
N ARG A 99 10.66 7.21 -13.58
CA ARG A 99 11.57 7.38 -12.44
C ARG A 99 11.08 8.40 -11.42
N VAL A 100 10.07 9.21 -11.76
CA VAL A 100 9.60 10.30 -10.91
C VAL A 100 8.40 9.87 -10.10
N TYR A 101 8.58 9.83 -8.78
CA TYR A 101 7.56 9.51 -7.80
C TYR A 101 7.35 10.65 -6.82
N ARG A 102 6.14 10.79 -6.31
CA ARG A 102 5.83 11.75 -5.25
C ARG A 102 4.80 11.23 -4.27
N ILE A 103 4.87 11.74 -3.05
CA ILE A 103 3.86 11.54 -2.01
C ILE A 103 3.02 12.80 -1.93
N ARG A 104 1.70 12.67 -2.08
CA ARG A 104 0.71 13.75 -1.99
C ARG A 104 -0.13 13.62 -0.73
N ASN A 105 -0.34 14.74 -0.04
CA ASN A 105 -1.47 14.91 0.85
C ASN A 105 -2.58 15.66 0.09
N PRO A 106 -3.70 14.99 -0.25
CA PRO A 106 -4.76 15.59 -1.05
C PRO A 106 -5.53 16.68 -0.31
N VAL A 107 -5.51 16.66 1.03
CA VAL A 107 -6.23 17.61 1.88
C VAL A 107 -5.41 18.88 2.12
N THR A 108 -4.11 18.74 2.40
CA THR A 108 -3.25 19.91 2.63
C THR A 108 -2.71 20.50 1.35
N HIS A 109 -2.92 19.86 0.20
CA HIS A 109 -2.34 20.20 -1.10
C HIS A 109 -0.81 20.29 -1.08
N GLN A 110 -0.20 19.47 -0.22
CA GLN A 110 1.25 19.36 -0.12
C GLN A 110 1.74 18.14 -0.87
N VAL A 111 2.86 18.29 -1.55
CA VAL A 111 3.54 17.24 -2.30
C VAL A 111 4.99 17.14 -1.87
N LEU A 112 5.52 15.92 -1.89
CA LEU A 112 6.93 15.61 -1.71
C LEU A 112 7.41 14.76 -2.87
N TYR A 113 8.26 15.33 -3.71
CA TYR A 113 8.97 14.60 -4.75
C TYR A 113 10.08 13.77 -4.10
N LEU A 114 10.14 12.50 -4.47
CA LEU A 114 11.26 11.63 -4.11
C LEU A 114 12.42 11.86 -5.10
N PRO A 115 13.67 11.57 -4.72
CA PRO A 115 14.77 11.48 -5.68
C PRO A 115 14.41 10.50 -6.81
N ASP A 116 14.89 10.77 -8.02
CA ASP A 116 14.62 9.91 -9.17
C ASP A 116 14.99 8.47 -8.86
N ALA A 117 14.03 7.56 -9.08
CA ALA A 117 14.24 6.14 -8.83
C ALA A 117 15.37 5.57 -9.71
N PRO A 118 16.02 4.47 -9.30
CA PRO A 118 16.97 3.73 -10.13
C PRO A 118 16.43 3.46 -11.55
N GLU A 119 17.33 3.45 -12.53
CA GLU A 119 16.97 3.07 -13.89
C GLU A 119 16.54 1.60 -13.93
N GLY A 120 15.53 1.26 -14.73
CA GLY A 120 14.99 -0.10 -14.78
C GLY A 120 14.15 -0.52 -13.57
N THR A 121 13.68 0.42 -12.73
CA THR A 121 12.73 0.16 -11.63
C THR A 121 11.54 -0.67 -12.14
N ASP A 122 11.38 -1.87 -11.58
CA ASP A 122 10.26 -2.76 -11.86
C ASP A 122 9.13 -2.53 -10.85
N GLU A 123 9.46 -2.45 -9.56
CA GLU A 123 8.50 -2.29 -8.47
C GLU A 123 8.98 -1.29 -7.41
N ILE A 124 8.03 -0.55 -6.83
CA ILE A 124 8.29 0.36 -5.71
C ILE A 124 7.36 0.01 -4.55
N ASP A 125 7.93 -0.21 -3.38
CA ASP A 125 7.18 -0.45 -2.15
C ASP A 125 7.49 0.61 -1.10
N ILE A 126 6.59 0.78 -0.15
CA ILE A 126 6.64 1.85 0.82
C ILE A 126 6.14 1.36 2.18
N ALA A 127 6.96 1.59 3.19
CA ALA A 127 6.59 1.42 4.58
C ALA A 127 6.27 2.80 5.18
N PHE A 128 5.07 2.95 5.76
CA PHE A 128 4.66 4.23 6.35
C PHE A 128 4.00 4.07 7.72
N ASN A 129 4.59 4.71 8.73
CA ASN A 129 4.02 4.81 10.06
C ASN A 129 3.41 6.21 10.25
N SER A 130 2.07 6.28 10.25
CA SER A 130 1.34 7.54 10.38
C SER A 130 1.49 8.23 11.73
N PHE A 131 1.85 7.50 12.79
CA PHE A 131 2.03 8.05 14.13
C PHE A 131 3.41 8.69 14.30
N THR A 132 4.47 7.99 13.88
CA THR A 132 5.85 8.53 13.95
C THR A 132 6.18 9.44 12.78
N ARG A 133 5.40 9.38 11.70
CA ARG A 133 5.65 10.00 10.38
C ARG A 133 6.91 9.50 9.71
N GLU A 134 7.45 8.38 10.18
CA GLU A 134 8.56 7.72 9.51
C GLU A 134 8.06 7.03 8.25
N CYS A 135 8.86 7.14 7.19
CA CYS A 135 8.54 6.63 5.88
C CYS A 135 9.82 6.11 5.24
N LYS A 136 9.78 4.87 4.76
CA LYS A 136 10.85 4.24 3.98
C LYS A 136 10.29 3.74 2.68
N VAL A 137 11.01 3.97 1.60
CA VAL A 137 10.64 3.52 0.25
C VAL A 137 11.70 2.54 -0.22
N VAL A 138 11.27 1.44 -0.80
CA VAL A 138 12.14 0.43 -1.41
C VAL A 138 11.86 0.40 -2.90
N CYS A 139 12.93 0.41 -3.68
CA CYS A 139 12.91 0.17 -5.11
C CYS A 139 13.47 -1.22 -5.38
N VAL A 140 12.84 -1.94 -6.32
CA VAL A 140 13.33 -3.20 -6.85
C VAL A 140 13.49 -3.03 -8.36
N HIS A 141 14.66 -3.36 -8.89
CA HIS A 141 14.95 -3.36 -10.32
C HIS A 141 15.69 -4.63 -10.73
N GLY A 142 15.59 -4.96 -12.01
CA GLY A 142 16.16 -6.18 -12.58
C GLY A 142 15.10 -6.97 -13.36
N GLU A 143 15.53 -7.58 -14.46
CA GLU A 143 14.69 -8.40 -15.33
C GLU A 143 14.79 -9.88 -14.97
N ASP A 144 13.83 -10.70 -15.42
CA ASP A 144 13.89 -12.16 -15.23
C ASP A 144 15.21 -12.73 -15.78
N GLY A 145 15.92 -13.49 -14.95
CA GLY A 145 17.20 -14.10 -15.32
C GLY A 145 18.44 -13.23 -15.04
N GLU A 146 18.25 -11.93 -14.80
CA GLU A 146 19.31 -11.01 -14.42
C GLU A 146 19.41 -10.81 -12.91
N GLU A 147 20.51 -10.17 -12.49
CA GLU A 147 20.72 -9.82 -11.10
C GLU A 147 19.72 -8.75 -10.66
N VAL A 148 19.03 -9.03 -9.56
CA VAL A 148 18.10 -8.09 -8.93
C VAL A 148 18.85 -7.08 -8.06
N GLY A 149 18.49 -5.81 -8.19
CA GLY A 149 18.91 -4.74 -7.29
C GLY A 149 17.79 -4.32 -6.35
N PHE A 150 18.18 -3.98 -5.13
CA PHE A 150 17.31 -3.35 -4.16
C PHE A 150 17.93 -2.04 -3.69
N GLU A 151 17.15 -0.98 -3.65
CA GLU A 151 17.54 0.29 -3.03
C GLU A 151 16.49 0.71 -2.03
N VAL A 152 16.93 1.45 -1.02
CA VAL A 152 16.07 2.04 -0.01
C VAL A 152 16.30 3.54 0.08
N LEU A 153 15.24 4.26 0.46
CA LEU A 153 15.25 5.67 0.75
C LEU A 153 14.48 5.93 2.04
N THR A 154 15.13 6.56 3.02
CA THR A 154 14.46 7.04 4.23
C THR A 154 14.02 8.49 4.02
N VAL A 155 12.71 8.69 3.88
CA VAL A 155 12.14 9.99 3.49
C VAL A 155 12.47 11.08 4.52
N GLY A 156 13.05 12.18 4.05
CA GLY A 156 13.45 13.32 4.88
C GLY A 156 14.76 13.14 5.66
N LYS A 157 15.43 11.98 5.55
CA LYS A 157 16.76 11.71 6.10
C LYS A 157 17.79 11.49 4.98
N ASP A 158 17.46 10.66 4.00
CA ASP A 158 18.34 10.34 2.88
C ASP A 158 18.13 11.33 1.72
N GLU A 159 19.23 11.79 1.11
CA GLU A 159 19.20 12.68 -0.08
C GLU A 159 19.17 11.89 -1.40
N GLN A 160 19.64 10.65 -1.37
CA GLN A 160 19.73 9.75 -2.53
C GLN A 160 19.36 8.31 -2.13
N TRP A 161 18.98 7.52 -3.12
CA TRP A 161 18.78 6.08 -2.96
C TRP A 161 20.09 5.40 -2.55
N ARG A 162 19.99 4.43 -1.64
CA ARG A 162 21.14 3.64 -1.19
C ARG A 162 20.88 2.14 -1.37
N PRO A 163 21.90 1.38 -1.80
CA PRO A 163 21.71 -0.04 -2.09
C PRO A 163 21.43 -0.84 -0.81
N LEU A 164 20.55 -1.82 -0.94
CA LEU A 164 20.34 -2.90 0.02
C LEU A 164 21.00 -4.16 -0.52
N LYS A 165 21.82 -4.80 0.32
CA LYS A 165 22.46 -6.06 -0.04
C LYS A 165 21.42 -7.18 -0.07
N HIS A 166 21.07 -7.63 -1.27
CA HIS A 166 20.18 -8.76 -1.46
C HIS A 166 20.90 -10.07 -1.08
N PRO A 167 20.23 -11.05 -0.43
CA PRO A 167 20.89 -12.28 0.03
C PRO A 167 21.60 -13.06 -1.07
N ASN A 168 21.04 -13.05 -2.28
CA ASN A 168 21.58 -13.80 -3.42
C ASN A 168 22.38 -12.92 -4.40
N GLN A 169 22.68 -11.67 -4.04
CA GLN A 169 23.49 -10.76 -4.86
C GLN A 169 24.88 -11.35 -5.10
N ASP A 170 25.31 -11.42 -6.37
CA ASP A 170 26.52 -12.07 -6.88
C ASP A 170 26.65 -13.59 -6.60
N LEU A 171 25.91 -14.15 -5.63
CA LEU A 171 26.09 -15.52 -5.15
C LEU A 171 25.54 -16.59 -6.09
N LEU A 172 24.46 -16.31 -6.84
CA LEU A 172 23.87 -17.33 -7.71
C LEU A 172 24.86 -17.74 -8.79
N LYS A 173 25.36 -16.75 -9.55
CA LYS A 173 26.35 -16.98 -10.63
C LYS A 173 27.63 -17.63 -10.08
N GLN A 174 28.12 -17.18 -8.92
CA GLN A 174 29.31 -17.76 -8.27
C GLN A 174 29.16 -19.25 -7.92
N HIS A 175 27.95 -19.67 -7.53
CA HIS A 175 27.66 -21.08 -7.21
C HIS A 175 27.16 -21.89 -8.42
N GLY A 176 27.23 -21.35 -9.64
CA GLY A 176 26.69 -22.00 -10.84
C GLY A 176 25.17 -22.17 -10.81
N LYS A 177 24.47 -21.34 -10.02
CA LYS A 177 23.01 -21.30 -9.91
C LYS A 177 22.44 -20.19 -10.78
N GLN A 178 21.21 -20.37 -11.23
CA GLN A 178 20.51 -19.38 -12.05
C GLN A 178 19.09 -19.14 -11.54
N ALA A 179 18.70 -17.88 -11.39
CA ALA A 179 17.30 -17.51 -11.17
C ALA A 179 16.55 -17.59 -12.51
N LEU A 180 15.45 -18.34 -12.55
CA LEU A 180 14.64 -18.54 -13.75
C LEU A 180 13.41 -17.63 -13.80
N LYS A 181 12.82 -17.36 -12.64
CA LYS A 181 11.68 -16.46 -12.46
C LYS A 181 11.89 -15.70 -11.17
N GLN A 182 11.65 -14.40 -11.19
CA GLN A 182 11.73 -13.58 -10.00
C GLN A 182 10.64 -12.54 -9.93
N LYS A 183 10.16 -12.24 -8.71
CA LYS A 183 9.08 -11.28 -8.52
C LYS A 183 9.04 -10.74 -7.11
N TYR A 184 8.80 -9.44 -6.99
CA TYR A 184 8.50 -8.79 -5.73
C TYR A 184 6.99 -8.78 -5.45
N TRP A 185 6.64 -9.03 -4.19
CA TRP A 185 5.29 -9.08 -3.67
C TRP A 185 5.19 -8.12 -2.48
N PRO A 186 4.64 -6.92 -2.69
CA PRO A 186 4.48 -5.96 -1.61
C PRO A 186 3.42 -6.43 -0.62
N ALA A 187 3.57 -6.13 0.68
CA ALA A 187 2.49 -6.42 1.63
C ALA A 187 1.24 -5.58 1.34
N ALA A 188 0.09 -6.17 1.69
CA ALA A 188 -1.20 -5.48 1.64
C ALA A 188 -1.26 -4.30 2.61
N TYR A 189 -0.60 -4.40 3.78
CA TYR A 189 -0.63 -3.38 4.81
C TYR A 189 0.73 -2.67 4.96
N LYS A 190 0.82 -1.47 4.35
CA LYS A 190 2.07 -0.69 4.26
C LYS A 190 2.66 -0.27 5.62
N ALA A 191 1.86 -0.23 6.68
CA ALA A 191 2.38 0.14 8.00
C ALA A 191 3.32 -0.93 8.59
N GLU A 192 3.12 -2.20 8.23
CA GLU A 192 3.98 -3.30 8.69
C GLU A 192 5.39 -3.23 8.08
N GLY A 193 5.51 -2.64 6.88
CA GLY A 193 6.79 -2.53 6.19
C GLY A 193 7.40 -3.89 5.87
N LEU A 194 6.57 -4.82 5.39
CA LEU A 194 6.97 -6.16 4.96
C LEU A 194 6.77 -6.28 3.45
N GLY A 195 7.70 -6.94 2.77
CA GLY A 195 7.51 -7.38 1.39
C GLY A 195 8.23 -8.70 1.16
N HIS A 196 7.83 -9.45 0.13
CA HIS A 196 8.42 -10.75 -0.16
C HIS A 196 8.95 -10.77 -1.58
N PHE A 197 10.20 -11.16 -1.74
CA PHE A 197 10.77 -11.44 -3.05
C PHE A 197 10.81 -12.95 -3.24
N THR A 198 10.36 -13.43 -4.40
CA THR A 198 10.38 -14.86 -4.72
C THR A 198 11.31 -15.13 -5.88
N GLN A 199 12.14 -16.15 -5.76
CA GLN A 199 13.01 -16.61 -6.85
C GLN A 199 12.84 -18.12 -7.05
N LEU A 200 12.55 -18.51 -8.29
CA LEU A 200 12.68 -19.91 -8.72
C LEU A 200 14.12 -20.11 -9.23
N ILE A 201 14.89 -20.95 -8.57
CA ILE A 201 16.32 -21.13 -8.80
C ILE A 201 16.60 -22.54 -9.31
N SER A 202 17.47 -22.64 -10.31
CA SER A 202 18.09 -23.88 -10.77
C SER A 202 19.54 -23.95 -10.32
N ASP A 203 19.96 -25.11 -9.81
CA ASP A 203 21.38 -25.43 -9.54
C ASP A 203 21.99 -26.35 -10.61
N GLY A 204 21.29 -26.52 -11.74
CA GLY A 204 21.67 -27.42 -12.84
C GLY A 204 21.20 -28.86 -12.68
N LYS A 205 20.72 -29.27 -11.49
CA LYS A 205 20.14 -30.61 -11.25
C LYS A 205 18.69 -30.52 -10.79
N ASP A 206 18.44 -29.69 -9.80
CA ASP A 206 17.13 -29.52 -9.17
C ASP A 206 16.62 -28.08 -9.33
N LEU A 207 15.29 -27.93 -9.26
CA LEU A 207 14.63 -26.65 -9.07
C LEU A 207 14.22 -26.50 -7.61
N TYR A 208 14.37 -25.30 -7.07
CA TYR A 208 13.81 -24.94 -5.77
C TYR A 208 13.37 -23.48 -5.78
N MET A 209 12.42 -23.15 -4.91
CA MET A 209 11.93 -21.79 -4.76
C MET A 209 12.39 -21.22 -3.42
N GLU A 210 12.95 -20.02 -3.47
CA GLU A 210 13.25 -19.22 -2.29
C GLU A 210 12.29 -18.04 -2.18
N ILE A 211 12.04 -17.65 -0.93
CA ILE A 211 11.22 -16.51 -0.54
C ILE A 211 12.06 -15.66 0.41
N GLN A 212 12.56 -14.53 -0.08
CA GLN A 212 13.29 -13.56 0.71
C GLN A 212 12.31 -12.50 1.23
N SER A 213 12.00 -12.56 2.53
CA SER A 213 11.10 -11.60 3.19
C SER A 213 11.91 -10.40 3.66
N LEU A 214 11.58 -9.21 3.17
CA LEU A 214 12.22 -7.94 3.49
C LEU A 214 11.40 -7.18 4.55
N GLU A 215 11.98 -7.03 5.74
CA GLU A 215 11.51 -6.07 6.74
C GLU A 215 12.08 -4.69 6.40
N ILE A 216 11.29 -3.84 5.74
CA ILE A 216 11.67 -2.52 5.23
C ILE A 216 12.16 -1.59 6.35
N TRP A 217 11.54 -1.68 7.54
CA TRP A 217 11.92 -0.83 8.68
C TRP A 217 13.33 -1.13 9.18
N SER A 218 13.70 -2.41 9.31
CA SER A 218 15.04 -2.82 9.75
C SER A 218 16.02 -3.02 8.61
N GLU A 219 15.55 -3.04 7.36
CA GLU A 219 16.30 -3.32 6.15
C GLU A 219 17.00 -4.69 6.19
N ARG A 220 16.25 -5.69 6.66
CA ARG A 220 16.75 -7.05 6.84
C ARG A 220 15.94 -8.02 6.01
N PHE A 221 16.66 -8.91 5.35
CA PHE A 221 16.07 -10.04 4.65
C PHE A 221 16.06 -11.28 5.54
N THR A 222 15.05 -12.10 5.38
CA THR A 222 15.02 -13.48 5.89
C THR A 222 14.65 -14.41 4.74
N THR A 223 15.56 -15.33 4.42
CA THR A 223 15.39 -16.24 3.29
C THR A 223 14.78 -17.55 3.76
N ASN A 224 13.66 -17.92 3.16
CA ASN A 224 13.00 -19.21 3.35
C ASN A 224 13.08 -20.01 2.05
N THR A 225 13.31 -21.31 2.16
CA THR A 225 13.20 -22.23 1.02
C THR A 225 11.89 -22.99 1.13
N VAL A 226 11.15 -23.08 0.03
CA VAL A 226 9.91 -23.87 -0.02
C VAL A 226 10.25 -25.34 0.24
N PRO A 227 9.61 -26.00 1.23
CA PRO A 227 9.87 -27.39 1.54
C PRO A 227 9.68 -28.31 0.33
N ARG A 228 10.64 -29.22 0.10
CA ARG A 228 10.60 -30.19 -1.00
C ARG A 228 9.48 -31.22 -0.78
N GLY A 229 8.97 -31.79 -1.87
CA GLY A 229 7.97 -32.85 -1.85
C GLY A 229 6.51 -32.39 -1.73
N PHE A 230 6.26 -31.10 -1.45
CA PHE A 230 4.90 -30.57 -1.42
C PHE A 230 4.33 -30.28 -2.81
N PHE A 231 5.15 -29.90 -3.78
CA PHE A 231 4.72 -29.61 -5.15
C PHE A 231 5.52 -30.46 -6.15
N ALA A 232 4.83 -31.05 -7.13
CA ALA A 232 5.45 -31.92 -8.12
C ALA A 232 6.22 -31.12 -9.19
N ASP A 233 5.64 -30.02 -9.66
CA ASP A 233 6.28 -29.09 -10.59
C ASP A 233 6.28 -27.67 -10.01
N LEU A 234 7.47 -27.14 -9.75
CA LEU A 234 7.65 -25.78 -9.23
C LEU A 234 7.45 -24.71 -10.32
N ASN A 235 7.39 -25.07 -11.60
CA ASN A 235 7.10 -24.13 -12.68
C ASN A 235 5.64 -23.68 -12.70
N GLU A 236 4.73 -24.53 -12.18
CA GLU A 236 3.29 -24.26 -12.04
C GLU A 236 2.93 -23.57 -10.71
N VAL A 237 3.92 -23.40 -9.84
CA VAL A 237 3.71 -22.77 -8.54
C VAL A 237 3.69 -21.25 -8.69
N SER A 238 2.76 -20.63 -7.97
CA SER A 238 2.65 -19.19 -7.81
C SER A 238 2.42 -18.84 -6.35
N VAL A 239 2.32 -17.55 -6.06
CA VAL A 239 2.17 -17.03 -4.69
C VAL A 239 0.84 -16.30 -4.57
N LEU A 240 0.21 -16.42 -3.40
CA LEU A 240 -0.97 -15.65 -3.01
C LEU A 240 -0.88 -15.26 -1.53
N THR A 241 -1.75 -14.35 -1.09
CA THR A 241 -1.92 -14.10 0.34
C THR A 241 -2.99 -15.01 0.92
N TRP A 242 -2.67 -15.77 1.96
CA TRP A 242 -3.58 -16.65 2.69
C TRP A 242 -3.70 -16.19 4.14
N ASN A 243 -4.88 -15.71 4.57
CA ASN A 243 -5.11 -15.20 5.93
C ASN A 243 -4.03 -14.22 6.41
N HIS A 244 -3.61 -13.30 5.53
CA HIS A 244 -2.53 -12.31 5.76
C HIS A 244 -1.09 -12.85 5.74
N CYS A 245 -0.89 -14.17 5.62
CA CYS A 245 0.42 -14.77 5.40
C CYS A 245 0.72 -14.93 3.91
N LEU A 246 2.01 -14.93 3.54
CA LEU A 246 2.42 -15.37 2.22
C LEU A 246 2.20 -16.89 2.10
N ALA A 247 1.65 -17.33 0.97
CA ALA A 247 1.48 -18.74 0.72
C ALA A 247 1.84 -19.12 -0.72
N VAL A 248 2.45 -20.28 -0.83
CA VAL A 248 2.83 -20.92 -2.08
C VAL A 248 1.67 -21.78 -2.54
N ARG A 249 1.27 -21.67 -3.81
CA ARG A 249 0.10 -22.37 -4.33
C ARG A 249 0.28 -22.94 -5.72
N ASN A 250 -0.46 -24.00 -6.02
CA ASN A 250 -0.77 -24.40 -7.39
C ASN A 250 -2.23 -24.87 -7.46
N ILE A 251 -2.75 -25.01 -8.68
CA ILE A 251 -4.07 -25.59 -8.91
C ILE A 251 -3.92 -26.81 -9.82
N THR A 252 -4.27 -27.98 -9.31
CA THR A 252 -4.23 -29.27 -10.02
C THR A 252 -5.61 -29.91 -9.93
N GLU A 253 -6.19 -30.29 -11.06
CA GLU A 253 -7.52 -30.93 -11.09
C GLU A 253 -8.56 -30.14 -10.27
N GLU A 254 -8.60 -28.81 -10.46
CA GLU A 254 -9.48 -27.86 -9.76
C GLU A 254 -9.24 -27.71 -8.25
N ASN A 255 -8.30 -28.45 -7.67
CA ASN A 255 -7.93 -28.29 -6.28
C ASN A 255 -6.89 -27.20 -6.13
N LEU A 256 -7.22 -26.15 -5.38
CA LEU A 256 -6.27 -25.17 -4.89
C LEU A 256 -5.48 -25.77 -3.75
N ASN A 257 -4.21 -26.03 -4.02
CA ASN A 257 -3.23 -26.51 -3.06
C ASN A 257 -2.44 -25.33 -2.51
N VAL A 258 -2.36 -25.20 -1.20
CA VAL A 258 -1.71 -24.07 -0.53
C VAL A 258 -0.78 -24.56 0.57
N LEU A 259 0.44 -24.02 0.58
CA LEU A 259 1.41 -24.18 1.66
C LEU A 259 1.71 -22.79 2.21
N VAL A 260 1.40 -22.57 3.48
CA VAL A 260 1.45 -21.25 4.11
C VAL A 260 2.78 -21.08 4.85
N LEU A 261 3.44 -19.94 4.65
CA LEU A 261 4.56 -19.52 5.48
C LEU A 261 3.98 -18.84 6.73
N GLU A 262 3.74 -19.63 7.79
CA GLU A 262 3.07 -19.18 9.01
C GLU A 262 3.92 -18.19 9.80
N ASP A 263 5.23 -18.44 9.86
CA ASP A 263 6.21 -17.54 10.47
C ASP A 263 7.49 -17.57 9.66
N PHE A 264 7.75 -16.48 8.93
CA PHE A 264 8.94 -16.40 8.08
C PHE A 264 10.25 -16.24 8.88
N LYS A 265 10.19 -15.75 10.13
CA LYS A 265 11.37 -15.55 10.99
C LYS A 265 11.80 -16.88 11.59
N GLU A 266 10.83 -17.66 12.06
CA GLU A 266 11.06 -18.98 12.64
C GLU A 266 11.13 -20.09 11.58
N HIS A 267 11.09 -19.73 10.29
CA HIS A 267 11.09 -20.67 9.16
C HIS A 267 9.97 -21.72 9.25
N LYS A 268 8.83 -21.30 9.80
CA LYS A 268 7.70 -22.17 10.11
C LYS A 268 6.70 -22.18 8.95
N TRP A 269 6.59 -23.34 8.32
CA TRP A 269 5.59 -23.62 7.30
C TRP A 269 4.41 -24.38 7.91
N SER A 270 3.23 -24.26 7.30
CA SER A 270 2.08 -25.09 7.64
C SER A 270 2.44 -26.57 7.50
N GLN A 271 2.14 -27.36 8.53
CA GLN A 271 2.54 -28.76 8.61
C GLN A 271 2.04 -29.60 7.42
N ASN A 272 0.82 -29.30 6.96
CA ASN A 272 0.19 -29.98 5.83
C ASN A 272 -0.21 -28.95 4.78
N LYS A 273 -0.26 -29.41 3.54
CA LYS A 273 -0.86 -28.66 2.44
C LYS A 273 -2.36 -28.51 2.70
N ILE A 274 -2.85 -27.28 2.60
CA ILE A 274 -4.29 -26.98 2.58
C ILE A 274 -4.80 -27.25 1.17
N ILE A 275 -5.85 -28.04 1.05
CA ILE A 275 -6.44 -28.41 -0.24
C ILE A 275 -7.88 -27.92 -0.26
N VAL A 276 -8.20 -27.02 -1.18
CA VAL A 276 -9.55 -26.49 -1.38
C VAL A 276 -10.05 -26.88 -2.76
N PRO A 277 -11.07 -27.73 -2.89
CA PRO A 277 -11.69 -28.00 -4.18
C PRO A 277 -12.36 -26.71 -4.67
N LEU A 278 -11.96 -26.18 -5.82
CA LEU A 278 -12.56 -24.99 -6.44
C LEU A 278 -13.42 -25.39 -7.62
N THR A 279 -14.53 -26.08 -7.33
CA THR A 279 -15.46 -26.66 -8.31
C THR A 279 -15.95 -25.68 -9.39
N PHE A 280 -16.05 -24.38 -9.07
CA PHE A 280 -16.44 -23.34 -10.04
C PHE A 280 -15.43 -23.17 -11.19
N LEU A 281 -14.19 -23.68 -11.06
CA LEU A 281 -13.20 -23.63 -12.13
C LEU A 281 -13.57 -24.54 -13.31
N LYS A 282 -14.50 -25.50 -13.15
CA LYS A 282 -15.08 -26.24 -14.28
C LYS A 282 -15.74 -25.31 -15.28
N ASP A 283 -16.51 -24.37 -14.75
CA ASP A 283 -17.28 -23.42 -15.56
C ASP A 283 -16.44 -22.20 -15.96
N ARG A 284 -15.39 -21.88 -15.18
CA ARG A 284 -14.54 -20.69 -15.35
C ARG A 284 -13.04 -21.03 -15.24
N PRO A 285 -12.49 -21.84 -16.15
CA PRO A 285 -11.09 -22.27 -16.09
C PRO A 285 -10.10 -21.10 -16.19
N GLU A 286 -10.50 -20.01 -16.85
CA GLU A 286 -9.68 -18.81 -17.04
C GLU A 286 -9.43 -18.01 -15.75
N TRP A 287 -10.05 -18.40 -14.63
CA TRP A 287 -9.86 -17.78 -13.32
C TRP A 287 -8.70 -18.41 -12.54
N LYS A 288 -8.20 -19.58 -12.94
CA LYS A 288 -7.14 -20.34 -12.26
C LYS A 288 -5.95 -19.46 -11.86
N ASP A 289 -5.37 -18.75 -12.82
CA ASP A 289 -4.16 -17.93 -12.62
C ASP A 289 -4.45 -16.53 -12.09
N LYS A 290 -5.73 -16.16 -11.96
CA LYS A 290 -6.18 -14.83 -11.57
C LYS A 290 -6.48 -14.70 -10.07
N ILE A 291 -6.53 -15.81 -9.34
CA ILE A 291 -6.71 -15.80 -7.88
C ILE A 291 -5.44 -15.25 -7.22
N VAL A 292 -5.59 -14.15 -6.47
CA VAL A 292 -4.46 -13.42 -5.85
C VAL A 292 -4.51 -13.36 -4.33
N HIS A 293 -5.69 -13.45 -3.74
CA HIS A 293 -5.85 -13.51 -2.29
C HIS A 293 -6.92 -14.52 -1.90
N ALA A 294 -6.72 -15.15 -0.75
CA ALA A 294 -7.63 -16.08 -0.12
C ALA A 294 -7.71 -15.77 1.39
N ILE A 295 -8.92 -15.52 1.89
CA ILE A 295 -9.17 -15.23 3.30
C ILE A 295 -10.26 -16.17 3.80
N GLY A 296 -9.91 -17.10 4.67
CA GLY A 296 -10.88 -17.92 5.38
C GLY A 296 -11.58 -17.09 6.43
N ILE A 297 -12.90 -17.02 6.38
CA ILE A 297 -13.68 -16.36 7.43
C ILE A 297 -13.77 -17.35 8.61
N PRO A 298 -13.26 -16.98 9.80
CA PRO A 298 -13.29 -17.87 10.95
C PRO A 298 -14.73 -18.30 11.28
N LYS A 299 -14.91 -19.60 11.58
CA LYS A 299 -16.17 -20.22 12.04
C LYS A 299 -17.32 -20.32 11.03
N SER A 300 -17.25 -19.70 9.85
CA SER A 300 -18.32 -19.78 8.85
C SER A 300 -18.13 -20.88 7.80
N GLY A 301 -16.91 -21.39 7.63
CA GLY A 301 -16.58 -22.32 6.53
C GLY A 301 -16.52 -21.65 5.15
N VAL A 302 -16.62 -20.31 5.10
CA VAL A 302 -16.57 -19.52 3.87
C VAL A 302 -15.15 -19.04 3.60
N LEU A 303 -14.68 -19.28 2.38
CA LEU A 303 -13.43 -18.78 1.83
C LEU A 303 -13.70 -17.61 0.88
N GLN A 304 -13.16 -16.44 1.20
CA GLN A 304 -13.19 -15.29 0.30
C GLN A 304 -12.01 -15.37 -0.66
N LEU A 305 -12.28 -15.38 -1.96
CA LEU A 305 -11.25 -15.37 -3.01
C LEU A 305 -11.31 -14.06 -3.78
N ALA A 306 -10.17 -13.38 -3.89
CA ALA A 306 -9.99 -12.21 -4.73
C ALA A 306 -9.40 -12.63 -6.08
N ILE A 307 -10.09 -12.26 -7.15
CA ILE A 307 -9.79 -12.69 -8.51
C ILE A 307 -9.57 -11.47 -9.38
N ASN A 308 -8.37 -11.35 -9.94
CA ASN A 308 -8.06 -10.32 -10.91
C ASN A 308 -8.95 -10.49 -12.14
N HIS A 309 -9.63 -9.43 -12.53
CA HIS A 309 -10.49 -9.40 -13.70
C HIS A 309 -10.06 -8.27 -14.62
N VAL A 310 -9.94 -8.57 -15.91
CA VAL A 310 -9.63 -7.60 -16.96
C VAL A 310 -10.87 -7.44 -17.81
N TYR A 311 -11.36 -6.20 -17.98
CA TYR A 311 -12.51 -5.93 -18.84
C TYR A 311 -12.13 -6.11 -20.32
N ARG A 312 -13.16 -6.14 -21.19
CA ARG A 312 -12.99 -6.33 -22.64
C ARG A 312 -12.14 -5.25 -23.32
N ASP A 313 -11.97 -4.09 -22.69
CA ASP A 313 -11.09 -3.02 -23.17
C ASP A 313 -9.60 -3.35 -23.02
N GLY A 314 -9.25 -4.43 -22.31
CA GLY A 314 -7.87 -4.88 -22.09
C GLY A 314 -7.06 -4.01 -21.11
N ILE A 315 -7.59 -2.86 -20.72
CA ILE A 315 -6.90 -1.83 -19.93
C ILE A 315 -7.44 -1.81 -18.50
N THR A 316 -8.76 -1.91 -18.34
CA THR A 316 -9.40 -1.80 -17.04
C THR A 316 -9.22 -3.11 -16.28
N LYS A 317 -8.39 -3.06 -15.22
CA LYS A 317 -8.19 -4.15 -14.26
C LYS A 317 -9.01 -3.89 -13.01
N THR A 318 -9.62 -4.94 -12.47
CA THR A 318 -10.42 -4.87 -11.26
C THR A 318 -10.34 -6.18 -10.48
N ILE A 319 -10.89 -6.22 -9.26
CA ILE A 319 -10.91 -7.42 -8.44
C ILE A 319 -12.36 -7.85 -8.24
N ILE A 320 -12.68 -9.07 -8.66
CA ILE A 320 -13.92 -9.75 -8.29
C ILE A 320 -13.65 -10.47 -6.97
N VAL A 321 -14.54 -10.33 -6.00
CA VAL A 321 -14.46 -11.08 -4.74
C VAL A 321 -15.59 -12.09 -4.72
N ILE A 322 -15.26 -13.37 -4.58
CA ILE A 322 -16.25 -14.43 -4.38
C ILE A 322 -16.23 -14.94 -2.94
N ASP A 323 -17.40 -15.21 -2.39
CA ASP A 323 -17.56 -15.99 -1.17
C ASP A 323 -17.83 -17.44 -1.58
N TYR A 324 -16.90 -18.33 -1.25
CA TYR A 324 -16.97 -19.75 -1.58
C TYR A 324 -17.24 -20.56 -0.31
N ASP A 325 -18.36 -21.28 -0.27
CA ASP A 325 -18.64 -22.22 0.82
C ASP A 325 -17.80 -23.48 0.62
N MET A 326 -16.87 -23.76 1.54
CA MET A 326 -16.01 -24.93 1.43
C MET A 326 -16.75 -26.25 1.72
N SER A 327 -17.89 -26.20 2.41
CA SER A 327 -18.67 -27.39 2.79
C SER A 327 -19.60 -27.84 1.66
N SER A 328 -20.36 -26.92 1.08
CA SER A 328 -21.22 -27.20 -0.08
C SER A 328 -20.48 -27.12 -1.41
N GLN A 329 -19.24 -26.60 -1.41
CA GLN A 329 -18.41 -26.41 -2.59
C GLN A 329 -19.09 -25.53 -3.64
N THR A 330 -19.72 -24.44 -3.21
CA THR A 330 -20.47 -23.53 -4.09
C THR A 330 -20.09 -22.07 -3.86
N VAL A 331 -20.15 -21.27 -4.92
CA VAL A 331 -20.06 -19.82 -4.80
C VAL A 331 -21.38 -19.29 -4.24
N ILE A 332 -21.33 -18.71 -3.03
CA ILE A 332 -22.50 -18.11 -2.36
C ILE A 332 -22.80 -16.74 -2.97
N HIS A 333 -21.76 -15.91 -3.04
CA HIS A 333 -21.85 -14.54 -3.51
C HIS A 333 -20.69 -14.23 -4.44
N GLU A 334 -21.01 -13.53 -5.52
CA GLU A 334 -20.03 -12.96 -6.43
C GLU A 334 -20.17 -11.44 -6.40
N ARG A 335 -19.25 -10.77 -5.72
CA ARG A 335 -19.16 -9.31 -5.71
C ARG A 335 -18.31 -8.88 -6.88
N LYS A 336 -18.99 -8.60 -7.99
CA LYS A 336 -18.36 -7.88 -9.10
C LYS A 336 -18.25 -6.41 -8.74
N PRO A 337 -17.13 -5.77 -9.08
CA PRO A 337 -17.06 -4.33 -9.12
C PRO A 337 -18.09 -3.85 -10.16
N PRO A 338 -18.83 -2.76 -9.88
CA PRO A 338 -19.88 -2.26 -10.76
C PRO A 338 -19.38 -2.09 -12.22
N PRO A 339 -20.06 -2.68 -13.23
CA PRO A 339 -19.79 -2.44 -14.65
C PRO A 339 -20.02 -0.97 -15.06
N PRO A 340 -19.58 -0.56 -16.26
CA PRO A 340 -19.12 0.80 -16.54
C PRO A 340 -20.30 1.79 -16.65
N PHE A 341 -20.46 2.66 -15.66
CA PHE A 341 -20.92 4.07 -15.66
C PHE A 341 -21.02 4.50 -14.19
N PRO A 342 -20.73 5.77 -13.90
CA PRO A 342 -19.76 6.12 -12.88
C PRO A 342 -20.17 5.52 -11.52
N LEU A 343 -19.31 4.65 -11.01
CA LEU A 343 -19.09 4.63 -9.57
C LEU A 343 -18.99 6.10 -9.14
N PRO A 344 -19.65 6.52 -8.03
CA PRO A 344 -19.65 7.93 -7.64
C PRO A 344 -18.24 8.46 -7.78
N GLU A 345 -18.09 9.59 -8.48
CA GLU A 345 -16.79 10.18 -8.79
C GLU A 345 -15.94 10.37 -7.55
N THR A 346 -16.51 10.24 -6.35
CA THR A 346 -15.91 10.32 -5.04
C THR A 346 -16.00 9.02 -4.22
N CYS A 347 -15.01 8.77 -3.36
CA CYS A 347 -15.03 7.80 -2.26
C CYS A 347 -14.61 8.46 -0.95
N TRP A 348 -14.96 7.83 0.15
CA TRP A 348 -14.60 8.31 1.49
C TRP A 348 -13.11 8.11 1.76
N HIS A 349 -12.39 9.21 1.98
CA HIS A 349 -11.00 9.23 2.40
C HIS A 349 -10.90 9.67 3.84
N ASP A 350 -9.95 9.11 4.59
CA ASP A 350 -9.61 9.60 5.91
C ASP A 350 -8.76 10.87 5.74
N PRO A 351 -9.32 12.07 6.00
CA PRO A 351 -8.55 13.29 5.84
C PRO A 351 -7.41 13.36 6.84
N SER A 352 -6.32 14.00 6.43
CA SER A 352 -5.12 14.01 7.25
C SER A 352 -4.42 15.35 7.22
N LEU A 353 -3.99 15.78 8.41
CA LEU A 353 -3.09 16.91 8.60
C LEU A 353 -1.60 16.49 8.55
N ILE A 354 -1.30 15.21 8.29
CA ILE A 354 0.07 14.70 8.25
C ILE A 354 0.85 15.43 7.16
N ALA A 355 2.03 15.91 7.53
CA ALA A 355 3.05 16.40 6.62
C ALA A 355 4.37 15.65 6.88
N LEU A 356 4.95 15.10 5.82
CA LEU A 356 6.30 14.53 5.84
C LEU A 356 7.34 15.66 5.73
N LYS A 357 8.53 15.43 6.27
CA LYS A 357 9.63 16.38 6.13
C LYS A 357 9.95 16.59 4.64
N GLY A 358 10.03 17.86 4.23
CA GLY A 358 10.28 18.25 2.83
C GLY A 358 9.03 18.43 1.97
N MET A 359 7.83 18.09 2.47
CA MET A 359 6.58 18.39 1.78
C MET A 359 6.41 19.90 1.59
N LYS A 360 6.04 20.31 0.38
CA LYS A 360 5.79 21.71 0.01
C LYS A 360 4.39 21.86 -0.55
N SER A 361 3.78 23.02 -0.34
CA SER A 361 2.51 23.35 -0.99
C SER A 361 2.71 23.39 -2.49
N GLU A 362 1.86 22.68 -3.22
CA GLU A 362 1.85 22.74 -4.68
C GLU A 362 1.39 24.14 -5.10
N LYS A 363 2.17 24.85 -5.93
CA LYS A 363 1.68 26.09 -6.54
C LYS A 363 0.55 25.67 -7.48
N ALA A 364 -0.66 26.17 -7.26
CA ALA A 364 -1.82 25.84 -8.08
C ALA A 364 -1.50 26.07 -9.57
N GLY A 365 -1.31 24.98 -10.31
CA GLY A 365 -1.48 24.98 -11.76
C GLY A 365 -2.98 25.10 -12.01
N PHE A 366 -3.41 26.24 -12.54
CA PHE A 366 -4.81 26.47 -12.87
C PHE A 366 -5.27 25.45 -13.93
N SER A 367 -6.24 24.61 -13.57
CA SER A 367 -7.19 24.02 -14.51
C SER A 367 -8.52 24.75 -14.31
N PRO A 368 -8.95 25.61 -15.25
CA PRO A 368 -10.22 26.33 -15.11
C PRO A 368 -11.36 25.35 -15.37
N GLY A 369 -12.01 24.86 -14.31
CA GLY A 369 -13.17 23.98 -14.46
C GLY A 369 -13.92 23.67 -13.18
N ASP A 370 -13.22 23.40 -12.07
CA ASP A 370 -13.89 22.91 -10.87
C ASP A 370 -14.03 24.02 -9.82
N GLY A 371 -15.28 24.46 -9.64
CA GLY A 371 -15.71 25.47 -8.68
C GLY A 371 -15.57 25.06 -7.22
N PHE A 372 -14.36 24.82 -6.75
CA PHE A 372 -14.03 24.87 -5.34
C PHE A 372 -13.46 26.25 -5.03
N LEU A 373 -14.26 27.07 -4.32
CA LEU A 373 -13.86 28.37 -3.82
C LEU A 373 -12.52 28.26 -3.07
N ILE A 374 -11.46 28.72 -3.72
CA ILE A 374 -10.16 28.98 -3.10
C ILE A 374 -10.29 30.33 -2.39
N CYS A 375 -10.45 30.31 -1.06
CA CYS A 375 -10.10 31.48 -0.25
C CYS A 375 -8.64 31.34 0.17
N PHE A 376 -7.75 32.04 -0.54
CA PHE A 376 -6.40 32.35 -0.06
C PHE A 376 -6.49 33.28 1.14
N PHE A 377 -5.84 32.93 2.25
CA PHE A 377 -5.10 33.84 3.14
C PHE A 377 -4.02 33.07 3.90
#